data_AF-A0A9X1W1K8-F1
#
_entry.id   AF-A0A9X1W1K8-F1
#
_cell.length_a   1.000
_cell.length_b   1.000
_cell.length_c   1.000
_cell.angle_alpha   90.00
_cell.angle_beta   90.00
_cell.angle_gamma   90.00
#
_symmetry.space_group_name_H-M   'P 1'
#
loop_
_entity.id
_entity.type
_entity.pdbx_description
1 polymer ?
#
loop_
_entity_poly.entity_id
_entity_poly.type
_entity_poly.pdbx_seq_one_letter_code
_entity_poly.pdbx_strand_id
1 'polypeptide(L)' 'MLDLMASGLGLAIVQASLQRIAPPGVRLRPLPKQFSLRLDIHAVSGSAPNALARQLLALLPAAG' A
#
# COMPACT_ATOMS: atom_id res chain seq x y z
N MET A 1 5.42 13.19 -0.74
CA MET A 1 6.63 12.35 -0.50
C MET A 1 7.19 11.88 -1.83
N LEU A 2 6.42 11.19 -2.68
CA LEU A 2 6.84 10.79 -4.03
C LEU A 2 7.40 11.95 -4.89
N ASP A 3 6.93 13.18 -4.67
CA ASP A 3 7.41 14.39 -5.36
C ASP A 3 8.88 14.71 -5.07
N LEU A 4 9.39 14.34 -3.89
CA LEU A 4 10.81 14.50 -3.54
C LEU A 4 11.69 13.56 -4.37
N MET A 5 11.19 12.35 -4.65
CA MET A 5 11.86 11.35 -5.48
C MET A 5 11.77 11.74 -6.95
N ALA A 6 10.64 12.31 -7.38
CA ALA A 6 10.50 12.90 -8.70
C ALA A 6 11.50 14.06 -8.91
N SER A 7 11.79 14.80 -7.85
CA SER A 7 12.81 15.86 -7.84
C SER A 7 14.25 15.33 -7.69
N GLY A 8 14.45 14.02 -7.59
CA GLY A 8 15.77 13.40 -7.45
C GLY A 8 16.42 13.56 -6.06
N LEU A 9 15.66 13.99 -5.04
CA LEU A 9 16.16 14.36 -3.73
C LEU A 9 16.19 13.19 -2.72
N GLY A 10 16.08 11.94 -3.17
CA GLY A 10 16.23 10.78 -2.29
C GLY A 10 15.64 9.47 -2.80
N LEU A 11 15.52 8.52 -1.87
CA LEU A 11 14.99 7.18 -2.08
C LEU A 11 13.94 6.88 -0.99
N ALA A 12 12.96 6.03 -1.29
CA ALA A 12 12.04 5.50 -0.29
C ALA A 12 11.65 4.06 -0.55
N ILE A 13 11.31 3.38 0.55
CA ILE A 13 10.64 2.09 0.54
C ILE A 13 9.13 2.37 0.55
N VAL A 14 8.42 1.80 -0.41
CA VAL A 14 6.99 2.04 -0.62
C VAL A 14 6.23 0.72 -0.72
N GLN A 15 4.94 0.73 -0.39
CA GLN A 15 4.06 -0.41 -0.65
C GLN A 15 3.93 -0.67 -2.16
N ALA A 16 3.93 -1.95 -2.54
CA ALA A 16 3.84 -2.36 -3.95
C ALA A 16 2.60 -1.80 -4.68
N SER A 17 1.50 -1.60 -3.96
CA SER A 17 0.26 -1.01 -4.50
C SER A 17 0.43 0.40 -5.07
N LEU A 18 1.43 1.15 -4.60
CA LEU A 18 1.72 2.52 -5.05
C LEU A 18 2.37 2.57 -6.45
N GLN A 19 2.74 1.43 -7.03
CA GLN A 19 3.28 1.36 -8.40
C GLN A 19 2.36 2.03 -9.44
N ARG A 20 1.05 1.97 -9.24
CA ARG A 20 0.06 2.55 -10.16
C ARG A 20 0.10 4.09 -10.21
N ILE A 21 0.67 4.72 -9.18
CA ILE A 21 0.72 6.17 -9.04
C ILE A 21 2.17 6.70 -8.99
N ALA A 22 3.14 5.91 -9.46
CA ALA A 22 4.53 6.33 -9.51
C ALA A 22 4.67 7.57 -10.41
N PRO A 23 5.26 8.68 -9.92
CA PRO A 23 5.46 9.87 -10.74
C PRO A 23 6.40 9.58 -11.93
N PRO A 24 6.26 10.31 -13.04
CA PRO A 24 7.23 10.27 -14.13
C PRO A 24 8.66 10.49 -13.61
N GLY A 25 9.61 9.70 -14.10
CA GLY A 25 11.01 9.77 -13.68
C GLY A 25 11.35 8.95 -12.43
N VAL A 26 10.37 8.48 -11.65
CA VAL A 26 10.61 7.59 -10.51
C VAL A 26 10.63 6.14 -10.96
N ARG A 27 11.75 5.44 -10.70
CA ARG A 27 11.87 4.00 -10.96
C ARG A 27 11.67 3.20 -9.68
N LEU A 28 10.79 2.21 -9.74
CA LEU A 28 10.59 1.25 -8.67
C LEU A 28 11.46 0.02 -8.88
N ARG A 29 12.02 -0.50 -7.79
CA ARG A 29 12.83 -1.73 -7.76
C ARG A 29 12.31 -2.64 -6.64
N PRO A 30 12.31 -3.97 -6.85
CA PRO A 30 11.96 -4.90 -5.78
C PRO A 30 12.98 -4.80 -4.65
N LEU A 31 12.48 -4.88 -3.41
CA LEU A 31 13.32 -4.89 -2.22
C LEU A 31 14.16 -6.19 -2.17
N PRO A 32 15.44 -6.15 -1.77
CA PRO A 32 16.26 -7.35 -1.66
C PRO A 32 15.67 -8.35 -0.65
N LYS A 33 15.83 -9.65 -0.93
CA LYS A 33 15.23 -10.74 -0.12
C LYS A 33 15.73 -10.78 1.32
N GLN A 34 16.86 -10.14 1.65
CA GLN A 34 17.34 -10.03 3.03
C GLN A 34 16.43 -9.15 3.91
N PHE A 35 15.62 -8.29 3.30
CA PHE A 35 14.69 -7.42 4.02
C PHE A 35 13.29 -8.03 3.98
N SER A 36 12.91 -8.75 5.04
CA SER A 36 11.56 -9.30 5.21
C SER A 36 10.58 -8.23 5.69
N LEU A 37 10.38 -7.18 4.89
CA LEU A 37 9.42 -6.13 5.20
C LEU A 37 8.01 -6.55 4.74
N ARG A 38 7.13 -6.85 5.68
CA ARG A 38 5.71 -7.12 5.43
C ARG A 38 4.87 -5.93 5.90
N LEU A 39 3.96 -5.48 5.05
CA LEU A 39 3.04 -4.38 5.34
C LEU A 39 1.62 -4.91 5.22
N ASP A 40 0.92 -4.97 6.36
CA ASP A 40 -0.44 -5.45 6.42
C ASP A 40 -1.43 -4.28 6.23
N ILE A 41 -2.50 -4.54 5.49
CA ILE A 41 -3.58 -3.57 5.24
C ILE A 41 -4.81 -4.08 5.99
N HIS A 42 -5.28 -3.30 6.96
CA HIS A 42 -6.44 -3.64 7.78
C HIS A 42 -7.64 -2.79 7.38
N ALA A 43 -8.78 -3.43 7.16
CA ALA A 43 -10.06 -2.74 7.08
C ALA A 43 -10.66 -2.64 8.48
N VAL A 44 -11.00 -1.42 8.90
CA VAL A 44 -11.57 -1.13 10.22
C VAL A 44 -12.98 -0.60 10.04
N SER A 45 -13.94 -1.18 10.75
CA SER A 45 -15.31 -0.68 10.86
C SER A 45 -15.66 -0.37 12.31
N GLY A 46 -16.72 0.42 12.52
CA GLY A 46 -17.31 0.56 13.86
C GLY A 46 -17.77 -0.78 14.42
N SER A 47 -17.99 -0.84 15.73
CA SER A 47 -18.42 -2.05 16.46
C SER A 47 -19.74 -2.64 15.96
N ALA A 48 -20.61 -1.80 15.40
CA ALA A 48 -21.85 -2.21 14.73
C ALA A 48 -21.82 -1.81 13.24
N PRO A 49 -21.22 -2.64 12.36
CA PRO A 49 -21.14 -2.32 10.94
C PRO A 49 -22.53 -2.35 10.29
N ASN A 50 -22.85 -1.29 9.55
CA ASN A 50 -24.08 -1.22 8.77
C ASN A 50 -24.08 -2.27 7.63
N ALA A 51 -25.22 -2.44 6.95
CA ALA A 51 -25.36 -3.46 5.91
C ALA A 51 -24.30 -3.33 4.79
N LEU A 52 -24.02 -2.09 4.35
CA LEU A 52 -23.02 -1.81 3.33
C LEU A 52 -21.60 -2.18 3.79
N ALA A 53 -21.23 -1.80 5.01
CA ALA A 53 -19.94 -2.12 5.59
C ALA A 53 -19.74 -3.64 5.71
N ARG A 54 -20.78 -4.39 6.11
CA ARG A 54 -20.73 -5.86 6.16
C ARG A 54 -20.50 -6.47 4.78
N GLN A 55 -21.21 -5.98 3.77
CA GLN A 55 -21.02 -6.46 2.39
C GLN A 55 -19.61 -6.15 1.89
N LEU A 56 -19.10 -4.94 2.12
CA LEU A 56 -17.75 -4.57 1.73
C LEU A 56 -16.69 -5.45 2.41
N LEU A 57 -16.80 -5.65 3.73
CA LEU A 57 -15.86 -6.48 4.50
C LEU A 57 -15.86 -7.94 4.01
N ALA A 58 -17.02 -8.48 3.62
CA ALA A 58 -17.13 -9.85 3.09
C ALA A 58 -16.48 -10.01 1.70
N LEU A 59 -16.30 -8.92 0.95
CA LEU A 59 -15.65 -8.91 -0.36
C LEU A 59 -14.13 -8.70 -0.28
N LEU A 60 -13.62 -8.32 0.89
CA LEU A 60 -12.19 -8.12 1.05
C LEU A 60 -11.47 -9.48 1.11
N PRO A 61 -10.30 -9.60 0.47
CA PRO A 61 -9.50 -10.82 0.56
C PRO A 61 -9.15 -11.09 2.03
N ALA A 62 -9.34 -12.33 2.47
CA ALA A 62 -8.96 -12.75 3.82
C ALA A 62 -7.49 -12.43 4.05
N ALA A 63 -7.17 -11.79 5.18
CA ALA A 63 -5.80 -11.52 5.57
C ALA A 63 -5.08 -12.86 5.74
N GLY A 64 -4.18 -13.19 4.81
CA GLY A 64 -3.19 -14.25 4.97
C GLY A 64 -1.99 -13.78 5.76
#